data_AF-I3U720-F1
#
_entry.id   AF-I3U720-F1
#
_cell.length_a   1.000
_cell.length_b   1.000
_cell.length_c   1.000
_cell.angle_alpha   90.00
_cell.angle_beta   90.00
_cell.angle_gamma   90.00
#
_symmetry.space_group_name_H-M   'P 1'
#
loop_
_entity.id
_entity.type
_entity.pdbx_description
1 polymer ?
#
loop_
_entity_poly.entity_id
_entity_poly.type
_entity_poly.pdbx_seq_one_letter_code
_entity_poly.pdbx_strand_id
1 'polypeptide(L)'
;MREAVKRAAAAGLVSILPKRGVLVLEATAEALHAGFHLRYLFDQEGARLLAQQAPDRELAHLRQEHERVLEQASEGAISAQLQIKAMEVDWSLHAWLTGALNNPVALAVYDENRYRLSVMQHSRRPLPERIIPAMTEHLQIIDHIQAARRNRPCRRSEPICRKPCAGGVSLITTGSCSKQSDKRGHASIAYVATAMQPRPAQHHYLVLT
;
A
#
# COMPACT_ATOMS: atom_id res chain seq x y z
N MET A 1 29.46 -11.10 -4.84
CA MET A 1 28.40 -10.93 -5.86
C MET A 1 27.45 -12.14 -5.96
N ARG A 2 27.94 -13.37 -6.15
CA ARG A 2 27.11 -14.60 -6.31
C ARG A 2 26.03 -14.80 -5.24
N GLU A 3 26.38 -14.65 -3.95
CA GLU A 3 25.42 -14.84 -2.86
C GLU A 3 24.34 -13.76 -2.78
N ALA A 4 24.64 -12.53 -3.21
CA ALA A 4 23.63 -11.47 -3.32
C ALA A 4 22.60 -11.79 -4.42
N VAL A 5 23.07 -12.29 -5.57
CA VAL A 5 22.19 -12.70 -6.68
C VAL A 5 21.32 -13.90 -6.28
N LYS A 6 21.87 -14.89 -5.58
CA LYS A 6 21.09 -16.02 -5.06
C LYS A 6 20.01 -15.58 -4.08
N ARG A 7 20.33 -14.66 -3.16
CA ARG A 7 19.34 -14.09 -2.21
C ARG A 7 18.24 -13.33 -2.94
N ALA A 8 18.61 -12.48 -3.91
CA ALA A 8 17.64 -11.77 -4.75
C ALA A 8 16.77 -12.75 -5.56
N ALA A 9 17.33 -13.87 -6.02
CA ALA A 9 16.58 -14.89 -6.75
C ALA A 9 15.61 -15.64 -5.83
N ALA A 10 16.04 -16.00 -4.61
CA ALA A 10 15.18 -16.63 -3.61
C ALA A 10 14.00 -15.74 -3.18
N ALA A 11 14.22 -14.42 -3.17
CA ALA A 11 13.21 -13.38 -2.94
C ALA A 11 12.32 -13.10 -4.17
N GLY A 12 12.58 -13.73 -5.32
CA GLY A 12 11.82 -13.53 -6.55
C GLY A 12 12.04 -12.16 -7.22
N LEU A 13 13.13 -11.48 -6.87
CA LEU A 13 13.52 -10.16 -7.38
C LEU A 13 14.31 -10.25 -8.68
N VAL A 14 14.94 -11.41 -8.89
CA VAL A 14 15.63 -11.71 -10.13
C VAL A 14 15.42 -13.18 -10.52
N SER A 15 15.53 -13.48 -11.81
CA SER A 15 15.62 -14.83 -12.35
C SER A 15 17.01 -15.05 -12.94
N ILE A 16 17.65 -16.15 -12.56
CA ILE A 16 18.96 -16.53 -13.12
C ILE A 16 18.70 -17.34 -14.39
N LEU A 17 19.13 -16.81 -15.54
CA LEU A 17 18.98 -17.47 -16.83
C LEU A 17 20.31 -18.12 -17.25
N PRO A 18 20.35 -19.46 -17.42
CA PRO A 18 21.58 -20.15 -17.84
C PRO A 18 22.16 -19.55 -19.11
N LYS A 19 23.45 -19.18 -19.09
CA LYS A 19 24.21 -18.56 -20.19
C LYS A 19 23.65 -17.22 -20.70
N ARG A 20 22.65 -16.63 -20.04
CA ARG A 20 21.98 -15.37 -20.44
C ARG A 20 22.04 -14.27 -19.37
N GLY A 21 22.55 -14.58 -18.19
CA GLY A 21 22.74 -13.62 -17.10
C GLY A 21 21.56 -13.59 -16.12
N VAL A 22 21.27 -12.42 -15.58
CA VAL A 22 20.22 -12.20 -14.57
C VAL A 22 19.15 -11.28 -15.13
N LEU A 23 17.88 -11.70 -14.99
CA LEU A 23 16.70 -10.92 -15.35
C LEU A 23 16.08 -10.34 -14.08
N VAL A 24 15.82 -9.03 -14.04
CA VAL A 24 15.15 -8.37 -12.90
C VAL A 24 13.64 -8.60 -12.98
N LEU A 25 12.97 -8.69 -11.82
CA LEU A 25 11.52 -8.78 -11.69
C LEU A 25 10.82 -7.74 -12.58
N GLU A 26 9.93 -8.21 -13.45
CA GLU A 26 9.16 -7.35 -14.34
C GLU A 26 7.88 -6.84 -13.69
N ALA A 27 7.56 -5.55 -13.90
CA ALA A 27 6.31 -4.93 -13.47
C ALA A 27 5.13 -5.30 -14.41
N THR A 28 4.77 -6.59 -14.43
CA THR A 28 3.56 -7.06 -15.16
C THR A 28 2.29 -6.66 -14.41
N ALA A 29 1.17 -6.56 -15.13
CA ALA A 29 -0.12 -6.25 -14.51
C ALA A 29 -0.51 -7.26 -13.42
N GLU A 30 -0.24 -8.55 -13.67
CA GLU A 30 -0.49 -9.63 -12.72
C GLU A 30 0.39 -9.54 -11.48
N ALA A 31 1.70 -9.30 -11.64
CA ALA A 31 2.64 -9.18 -10.53
C ALA A 31 2.33 -7.97 -9.65
N LEU A 32 2.00 -6.83 -10.26
CA LEU A 32 1.53 -5.64 -9.56
C LEU A 32 0.24 -5.95 -8.79
N HIS A 33 -0.79 -6.49 -9.46
CA HIS A 33 -2.06 -6.83 -8.83
C HIS A 33 -1.87 -7.75 -7.62
N ALA A 34 -1.07 -8.81 -7.75
CA ALA A 34 -0.77 -9.72 -6.65
C ALA A 34 -0.10 -9.01 -5.46
N GLY A 35 0.89 -8.14 -5.74
CA GLY A 35 1.61 -7.41 -4.69
C GLY A 35 0.73 -6.39 -3.95
N PHE A 36 -0.08 -5.62 -4.68
CA PHE A 36 -1.01 -4.66 -4.06
C PHE A 36 -2.18 -5.36 -3.36
N HIS A 37 -2.64 -6.51 -3.85
CA HIS A 37 -3.65 -7.29 -3.14
C HIS A 37 -3.13 -7.79 -1.80
N LEU A 38 -1.89 -8.31 -1.76
CA LEU A 38 -1.28 -8.72 -0.50
C LEU A 38 -1.14 -7.54 0.48
N ARG A 39 -0.73 -6.36 0.00
CA ARG A 39 -0.71 -5.13 0.80
C ARG A 39 -2.09 -4.81 1.38
N TYR A 40 -3.12 -4.84 0.55
CA TYR A 40 -4.50 -4.60 0.97
C TYR A 40 -4.97 -5.55 2.08
N LEU A 41 -4.61 -6.84 2.03
CA LEU A 41 -4.96 -7.79 3.08
C LEU A 41 -4.36 -7.39 4.44
N PHE A 42 -3.11 -6.91 4.46
CA PHE A 42 -2.49 -6.38 5.67
C PHE A 42 -3.12 -5.07 6.12
N ASP A 43 -3.42 -4.17 5.19
CA ASP A 43 -4.05 -2.88 5.46
C ASP A 43 -5.41 -3.05 6.15
N GLN A 44 -6.23 -4.01 5.70
CA GLN A 44 -7.54 -4.29 6.29
C GLN A 44 -7.44 -4.73 7.75
N GLU A 45 -6.57 -5.69 8.05
CA GLU A 45 -6.40 -6.17 9.42
C GLU A 45 -5.75 -5.10 10.30
N GLY A 46 -4.78 -4.36 9.76
CA GLY A 46 -4.15 -3.22 10.42
C GLY A 46 -5.16 -2.15 10.82
N ALA A 47 -5.98 -1.72 9.87
CA ALA A 47 -7.04 -0.74 10.10
C ALA A 47 -8.05 -1.23 11.15
N ARG A 48 -8.44 -2.52 11.12
CA ARG A 48 -9.33 -3.12 12.13
C ARG A 48 -8.74 -3.07 13.55
N LEU A 49 -7.44 -3.33 13.68
CA LEU A 49 -6.74 -3.27 14.98
C LEU A 49 -6.60 -1.81 15.46
N LEU A 50 -6.21 -0.91 14.56
CA LEU A 50 -6.00 0.52 14.85
C LEU A 50 -7.30 1.25 15.18
N ALA A 51 -8.43 0.84 14.59
CA ALA A 51 -9.76 1.32 14.96
C ALA A 51 -10.06 1.14 16.47
N GLN A 52 -9.37 0.21 17.15
CA GLN A 52 -9.55 -0.02 18.58
C GLN A 52 -8.58 0.80 19.44
N GLN A 53 -7.34 0.99 18.99
CA GLN A 53 -6.22 1.40 19.84
C GLN A 53 -5.16 2.28 19.15
N ALA A 54 -5.47 2.94 18.03
CA ALA A 54 -4.49 3.78 17.34
C ALA A 54 -3.94 4.89 18.25
N PRO A 55 -2.63 5.14 18.26
CA PRO A 55 -2.05 6.31 18.89
C PRO A 55 -2.50 7.61 18.20
N ASP A 56 -3.00 8.60 18.96
CA ASP A 56 -3.48 9.87 18.41
C ASP A 56 -2.39 10.67 17.68
N ARG A 57 -1.17 10.65 18.22
CA ARG A 57 -0.03 11.39 17.69
C ARG A 57 0.36 10.90 16.30
N GLU A 58 0.54 9.59 16.14
CA GLU A 58 0.94 8.95 14.90
C GLU A 58 -0.12 9.15 13.80
N LEU A 59 -1.41 9.01 14.16
CA LEU A 59 -2.51 9.24 13.21
C LEU A 59 -2.57 10.70 12.74
N ALA A 60 -2.37 11.67 13.65
CA ALA A 60 -2.33 13.09 13.30
C ALA A 60 -1.12 13.43 12.40
N HIS A 61 0.05 12.85 12.69
CA HIS A 61 1.24 13.01 11.85
C HIS A 61 1.03 12.47 10.44
N LEU A 62 0.48 11.25 10.32
CA LEU A 62 0.16 10.66 9.02
C LEU A 62 -0.81 11.55 8.24
N ARG A 63 -1.90 12.01 8.88
CA ARG A 63 -2.85 12.93 8.24
C ARG A 63 -2.16 14.17 7.68
N GLN A 64 -1.34 14.84 8.50
CA GLN A 64 -0.66 16.06 8.10
C GLN A 64 0.25 15.84 6.88
N GLU A 65 1.00 14.74 6.84
CA GLU A 65 1.86 14.42 5.70
C GLU A 65 1.05 14.18 4.41
N HIS A 66 -0.10 13.51 4.51
CA HIS A 66 -0.97 13.26 3.35
C HIS A 66 -1.65 14.54 2.85
N GLU A 67 -2.14 15.39 3.76
CA GLU A 67 -2.73 16.69 3.43
C GLU A 67 -1.73 17.60 2.72
N ARG A 68 -0.47 17.66 3.20
CA ARG A 68 0.59 18.44 2.54
C ARG A 68 0.87 17.99 1.11
N VAL A 69 0.96 16.67 0.87
CA VAL A 69 1.17 16.14 -0.48
C VAL A 69 -0.03 16.44 -1.37
N LEU A 70 -1.25 16.32 -0.84
CA LEU A 70 -2.48 16.61 -1.57
C LEU A 70 -2.60 18.09 -1.95
N GLU A 71 -2.28 19.00 -1.02
CA GLU A 71 -2.25 20.45 -1.24
C GLU A 71 -1.25 20.79 -2.36
N GLN A 72 0.01 20.37 -2.22
CA GLN A 72 1.05 20.59 -3.23
C GLN A 72 0.71 20.01 -4.60
N ALA A 73 0.07 18.84 -4.66
CA ALA A 73 -0.35 18.23 -5.91
C ALA A 73 -1.52 18.98 -6.57
N SER A 74 -2.32 19.72 -5.79
CA SER A 74 -3.48 20.49 -6.27
C SER A 74 -3.10 21.87 -6.80
N GLU A 75 -1.92 22.39 -6.45
CA GLU A 75 -1.45 23.72 -6.86
C GLU A 75 -0.94 23.80 -8.31
N GLY A 76 -0.71 22.66 -8.98
CA GLY A 76 -0.31 22.64 -10.39
C GLY A 76 0.47 21.41 -10.82
N ALA A 77 1.50 21.62 -11.63
CA ALA A 77 2.26 20.53 -12.23
C ALA A 77 3.00 19.70 -11.16
N ILE A 78 2.81 18.38 -11.22
CA ILE A 78 3.41 17.44 -10.28
C ILE A 78 4.89 17.21 -10.63
N SER A 79 5.78 17.77 -9.83
CA SER A 79 7.22 17.57 -9.98
C SER A 79 7.66 16.13 -9.66
N ALA A 80 8.82 15.74 -10.18
CA ALA A 80 9.43 14.43 -9.86
C ALA A 80 9.72 14.30 -8.35
N GLN A 81 10.09 15.39 -7.68
CA GLN A 81 10.32 15.40 -6.24
C GLN A 81 9.03 15.16 -5.46
N LEU A 82 7.92 15.76 -5.89
CA LEU A 82 6.61 15.53 -5.29
C LEU A 82 6.16 14.09 -5.49
N GLN A 83 6.43 13.47 -6.65
CA GLN A 83 6.14 12.04 -6.87
C GLN A 83 6.91 11.14 -5.89
N ILE A 84 8.20 11.42 -5.67
CA ILE A 84 9.02 10.66 -4.70
C ILE A 84 8.43 10.82 -3.29
N LYS A 85 8.13 12.06 -2.88
CA LYS A 85 7.52 12.33 -1.58
C LYS A 85 6.17 11.65 -1.41
N ALA A 86 5.32 11.66 -2.44
CA ALA A 86 4.03 10.98 -2.42
C ALA A 86 4.18 9.47 -2.24
N MET A 87 5.18 8.85 -2.88
CA MET A 87 5.50 7.43 -2.67
C MET A 87 6.00 7.14 -1.26
N GLU A 88 6.84 8.00 -0.68
CA GLU A 88 7.30 7.86 0.71
C GLU A 88 6.12 7.95 1.70
N VAL A 89 5.21 8.89 1.47
CA VAL A 89 4.00 9.08 2.28
C VAL A 89 3.04 7.89 2.15
N ASP A 90 2.82 7.37 0.94
CA ASP A 90 2.09 6.10 0.70
C ASP A 90 2.69 4.96 1.53
N TRP A 91 4.01 4.73 1.42
CA TRP A 91 4.68 3.68 2.19
C TRP A 91 4.52 3.85 3.70
N SER A 92 4.54 5.09 4.20
CA SER A 92 4.44 5.36 5.64
C SER A 92 3.09 4.92 6.21
N LEU A 93 1.99 5.15 5.50
CA LEU A 93 0.67 4.72 5.92
C LEU A 93 0.56 3.19 5.95
N HIS A 94 0.96 2.54 4.86
CA HIS A 94 0.86 1.08 4.75
C HIS A 94 1.77 0.34 5.74
N ALA A 95 2.95 0.89 6.02
CA ALA A 95 3.84 0.35 7.06
C ALA A 95 3.23 0.51 8.45
N TRP A 96 2.57 1.64 8.73
CA TRP A 96 1.88 1.86 9.99
C TRP A 96 0.68 0.93 10.19
N LEU A 97 -0.14 0.74 9.15
CA LEU A 97 -1.25 -0.22 9.16
C LEU A 97 -0.73 -1.64 9.43
N THR A 98 0.27 -2.09 8.68
CA THR A 98 0.86 -3.43 8.85
C THR A 98 1.53 -3.59 10.22
N GLY A 99 2.19 -2.54 10.73
CA GLY A 99 2.82 -2.52 12.05
C GLY A 99 1.86 -2.88 13.19
N ALA A 100 0.59 -2.51 13.06
CA ALA A 100 -0.43 -2.79 14.07
C ALA A 100 -0.72 -4.29 14.26
N LEU A 101 -0.39 -5.15 13.29
CA LEU A 101 -0.56 -6.59 13.41
C LEU A 101 0.32 -7.18 14.53
N ASN A 102 1.43 -6.51 14.87
CA ASN A 102 2.40 -6.97 15.86
C ASN A 102 2.79 -8.45 15.68
N ASN A 103 2.92 -8.87 14.42
CA ASN A 103 3.23 -10.25 14.04
C ASN A 103 4.51 -10.25 13.19
N PRO A 104 5.64 -10.75 13.73
CA PRO A 104 6.94 -10.68 13.03
C PRO A 104 6.95 -11.48 11.71
N VAL A 105 6.14 -12.53 11.59
CA VAL A 105 6.02 -13.29 10.34
C VAL A 105 5.27 -12.47 9.28
N ALA A 106 4.17 -11.81 9.67
CA ALA A 106 3.42 -10.94 8.77
C ALA A 106 4.28 -9.75 8.31
N LEU A 107 5.05 -9.14 9.22
CA LEU A 107 5.96 -8.05 8.90
C LEU A 107 7.05 -8.47 7.91
N ALA A 108 7.66 -9.65 8.11
CA ALA A 108 8.65 -10.18 7.17
C ALA A 108 8.06 -10.39 5.75
N VAL A 109 6.82 -10.91 5.66
CA VAL A 109 6.12 -11.09 4.37
C VAL A 109 5.78 -9.74 3.73
N TYR A 110 5.35 -8.75 4.53
CA TYR A 110 5.08 -7.40 4.05
C TYR A 110 6.35 -6.74 3.52
N ASP A 111 7.47 -6.83 4.23
CA ASP A 111 8.73 -6.18 3.84
C ASP A 111 9.26 -6.76 2.52
N GLU A 112 9.18 -8.08 2.35
CA GLU A 112 9.52 -8.74 1.08
C GLU A 112 8.60 -8.25 -0.06
N ASN A 113 7.29 -8.19 0.19
CA ASN A 113 6.33 -7.67 -0.79
C ASN A 113 6.56 -6.19 -1.13
N ARG A 114 6.86 -5.36 -0.13
CA ARG A 114 7.20 -3.94 -0.30
C ARG A 114 8.44 -3.78 -1.16
N TYR A 115 9.47 -4.59 -0.94
CA TYR A 115 10.68 -4.56 -1.76
C TYR A 115 10.37 -4.95 -3.21
N ARG A 116 9.59 -6.01 -3.45
CA ARG A 116 9.12 -6.40 -4.79
C ARG A 116 8.36 -5.27 -5.50
N LEU A 117 7.41 -4.65 -4.81
CA LEU A 117 6.65 -3.50 -5.31
C LEU A 117 7.57 -2.31 -5.61
N SER A 118 8.55 -2.04 -4.75
CA SER A 118 9.52 -0.95 -4.95
C SER A 118 10.37 -1.16 -6.21
N VAL A 119 10.85 -2.38 -6.46
CA VAL A 119 11.57 -2.72 -7.70
C VAL A 119 10.67 -2.51 -8.92
N MET A 120 9.43 -2.99 -8.86
CA MET A 120 8.48 -2.82 -9.97
C MET A 120 8.15 -1.34 -10.23
N GLN A 121 7.87 -0.56 -9.20
CA GLN A 121 7.61 0.88 -9.30
C GLN A 121 8.82 1.68 -9.76
N HIS A 122 10.04 1.23 -9.46
CA HIS A 122 11.26 1.86 -9.97
C HIS A 122 11.41 1.62 -11.47
N SER A 123 11.12 0.40 -11.94
CA SER A 123 11.14 0.06 -13.37
C SER A 123 9.99 0.70 -14.15
N ARG A 124 8.86 0.96 -13.48
CA ARG A 124 7.63 1.45 -14.07
C ARG A 124 6.87 2.32 -13.07
N ARG A 125 7.14 3.63 -13.11
CA ARG A 125 6.61 4.58 -12.11
C ARG A 125 5.09 4.70 -12.18
N PRO A 126 4.42 4.96 -11.04
CA PRO A 126 3.03 5.37 -11.05
C PRO A 126 2.81 6.64 -11.88
N LEU A 127 1.61 6.76 -12.46
CA LEU A 127 1.17 7.97 -13.14
C LEU A 127 1.04 9.13 -12.15
N PRO A 128 1.55 10.34 -12.45
CA PRO A 128 1.43 11.50 -11.57
C PRO A 128 -0.03 11.80 -11.18
N GLU A 129 -0.96 11.58 -12.12
CA GLU A 129 -2.40 11.81 -11.96
C GLU A 129 -3.03 10.93 -10.88
N ARG A 130 -2.31 9.91 -10.39
CA ARG A 130 -2.76 9.04 -9.29
C ARG A 130 -2.51 9.62 -7.90
N ILE A 131 -1.66 10.64 -7.77
CA ILE A 131 -1.30 11.16 -6.44
C ILE A 131 -2.53 11.74 -5.73
N ILE A 132 -3.28 12.62 -6.38
CA ILE A 132 -4.47 13.24 -5.77
C ILE A 132 -5.51 12.18 -5.36
N PRO A 133 -5.94 11.25 -6.23
CA PRO A 133 -6.84 10.17 -5.82
C PRO A 133 -6.29 9.31 -4.69
N ALA A 134 -5.02 8.90 -4.74
CA ALA A 134 -4.42 8.05 -3.71
C ALA A 134 -4.38 8.75 -2.34
N MET A 135 -3.92 10.01 -2.29
CA MET A 135 -3.91 10.78 -1.04
C MET A 135 -5.32 10.99 -0.49
N THR A 136 -6.31 11.17 -1.36
CA THR A 136 -7.73 11.29 -0.96
C THR A 136 -8.24 9.98 -0.35
N GLU A 137 -7.98 8.85 -1.01
CA GLU A 137 -8.32 7.50 -0.51
C GLU A 137 -7.64 7.21 0.84
N HIS A 138 -6.38 7.61 1.01
CA HIS A 138 -5.64 7.46 2.25
C HIS A 138 -6.23 8.30 3.41
N LEU A 139 -6.62 9.54 3.14
CA LEU A 139 -7.28 10.39 4.12
C LEU A 139 -8.63 9.80 4.57
N GLN A 140 -9.38 9.17 3.67
CA GLN A 140 -10.60 8.44 4.03
C GLN A 140 -10.31 7.27 4.98
N ILE A 141 -9.24 6.50 4.75
CA ILE A 141 -8.83 5.42 5.68
C ILE A 141 -8.53 6.00 7.07
N ILE A 142 -7.77 7.10 7.13
CA ILE A 142 -7.43 7.80 8.38
C ILE A 142 -8.73 8.29 9.08
N ASP A 143 -9.66 8.89 8.33
CA ASP A 143 -10.97 9.34 8.85
C ASP A 143 -11.76 8.18 9.46
N HIS A 144 -11.82 7.03 8.77
CA HIS A 144 -12.52 5.85 9.25
C HIS A 144 -11.92 5.29 10.54
N ILE A 145 -10.59 5.20 10.62
CA ILE A 145 -9.90 4.79 11.85
C ILE A 145 -10.21 5.75 13.01
N GLN A 146 -10.18 7.07 12.75
CA GLN A 146 -10.44 8.09 13.75
C GLN A 146 -11.92 8.08 14.22
N ALA A 147 -12.86 7.91 13.30
CA ALA A 147 -14.29 7.85 13.61
C ALA A 147 -14.66 6.60 14.42
N ALA A 148 -14.09 5.44 14.06
CA ALA A 148 -14.30 4.20 14.79
C ALA A 148 -13.86 4.31 16.27
N ARG A 149 -12.78 5.05 16.54
CA ARG A 149 -12.30 5.33 17.90
C ARG A 149 -13.26 6.22 18.70
N ARG A 150 -13.83 7.26 18.09
CA ARG A 150 -14.80 8.16 18.74
C ARG A 150 -16.12 7.47 19.08
N ASN A 151 -16.59 6.58 18.20
CA ASN A 151 -17.85 5.85 18.38
C ASN A 151 -17.72 4.65 19.33
N ARG A 152 -16.55 4.45 19.95
CA ARG A 152 -16.37 3.38 20.92
C ARG A 152 -17.14 3.70 22.19
N PRO A 153 -18.10 2.87 22.62
CA PRO A 153 -18.72 3.04 23.92
C PRO A 153 -17.63 2.97 25.00
N CYS A 154 -17.64 3.95 25.91
CA CYS A 154 -16.67 4.09 26.99
C CYS A 154 -16.77 2.89 27.94
N ARG A 155 -16.13 1.76 27.62
CA ARG A 155 -16.04 0.61 28.52
C ARG A 155 -14.89 0.86 29.49
N ARG A 156 -15.22 1.33 30.70
CA ARG A 156 -14.32 1.25 31.86
C ARG A 156 -13.89 -0.21 32.04
N SER A 157 -12.58 -0.45 31.97
CA SER A 157 -11.86 -1.61 32.50
C SER A 157 -12.47 -3.01 32.23
N GLU A 158 -12.18 -3.60 31.08
CA GLU A 158 -12.13 -5.07 30.93
C GLU A 158 -10.89 -5.45 30.11
N PRO A 159 -10.24 -6.59 30.42
CA PRO A 159 -9.02 -7.01 29.73
C PRO A 159 -9.32 -7.24 28.24
N ILE A 160 -8.39 -6.80 27.39
CA ILE A 160 -8.38 -6.89 25.92
C ILE A 160 -9.15 -8.14 25.46
N CYS A 161 -10.38 -7.94 24.97
CA CYS A 161 -11.19 -9.03 24.43
C CYS A 161 -10.53 -9.52 23.13
N ARG A 162 -9.78 -10.62 23.23
CA ARG A 162 -9.12 -11.29 22.08
C ARG A 162 -10.10 -12.05 21.18
N LYS A 163 -11.41 -11.96 21.42
CA LYS A 163 -12.40 -12.58 20.52
C LYS A 163 -12.49 -11.73 19.25
N PRO A 164 -12.48 -12.34 18.04
CA PRO A 164 -12.80 -11.62 16.82
C PRO A 164 -14.22 -11.08 16.97
N CYS A 165 -14.37 -9.78 17.20
CA CYS A 165 -15.68 -9.15 17.13
C CYS A 165 -16.16 -9.29 15.68
N ALA A 166 -17.02 -10.28 15.44
CA ALA A 166 -17.64 -10.57 14.14
C ALA A 166 -18.58 -9.44 13.65
N GLY A 167 -18.66 -8.32 14.36
CA GLY A 167 -19.33 -7.09 13.93
C GLY A 167 -18.45 -5.90 14.28
N GLY A 168 -17.79 -5.32 13.28
CA GLY A 168 -16.94 -4.16 13.54
C GLY A 168 -16.06 -3.63 12.43
N VAL A 169 -16.02 -4.22 11.24
CA VAL A 169 -15.53 -3.59 9.98
C VAL A 169 -16.29 -4.21 8.80
N SER A 170 -17.63 -4.21 8.86
CA SER A 170 -18.45 -4.60 7.69
C SER A 170 -18.76 -3.40 6.77
N LEU A 171 -18.31 -2.20 7.15
CA LEU A 171 -18.70 -0.94 6.50
C LEU A 171 -17.62 -0.32 5.61
N ILE A 172 -16.50 -1.01 5.35
CA ILE A 172 -15.58 -0.61 4.26
C ILE A 172 -16.10 -1.12 2.89
N THR A 173 -17.09 -2.02 2.86
CA THR A 173 -17.49 -2.71 1.61
C THR A 173 -18.99 -2.72 1.28
N THR A 174 -19.85 -1.91 1.91
CA THR A 174 -21.27 -1.83 1.47
C THR A 174 -21.75 -0.39 1.37
N GLY A 175 -21.70 0.14 0.15
CA GLY A 175 -22.60 1.20 -0.27
C GLY A 175 -24.05 0.73 -0.07
N SER A 176 -24.84 1.56 0.59
CA SER A 176 -26.28 1.36 0.74
C SER A 176 -26.94 1.23 -0.62
N CYS A 177 -27.74 0.18 -0.78
CA CYS A 177 -28.60 -0.04 -1.93
C CYS A 177 -29.68 1.05 -1.96
N SER A 178 -29.43 2.12 -2.70
CA SER A 178 -30.47 2.90 -3.36
C SER A 178 -30.13 2.97 -4.85
N LYS A 179 -31.14 2.67 -5.66
CA LYS A 179 -31.03 2.58 -7.12
C LYS A 179 -30.58 3.92 -7.69
N GLN A 180 -29.29 4.09 -7.95
CA GLN A 180 -28.78 4.99 -8.98
C GLN A 180 -27.37 4.52 -9.35
N SER A 181 -27.17 4.31 -10.65
CA SER A 181 -25.91 3.93 -11.29
C SER A 181 -24.68 4.67 -10.73
N ASP A 182 -23.85 4.02 -9.92
CA ASP A 182 -22.48 4.47 -9.69
C ASP A 182 -21.50 3.30 -9.78
N LYS A 183 -20.61 3.37 -10.78
CA LYS A 183 -19.55 2.39 -11.05
C LYS A 183 -18.32 2.61 -10.15
N ARG A 184 -18.47 3.20 -8.97
CA ARG A 184 -17.38 3.56 -8.06
C ARG A 184 -17.51 2.81 -6.74
N GLY A 185 -17.00 1.57 -6.74
CA GLY A 185 -16.96 0.74 -5.52
C GLY A 185 -15.88 -0.35 -5.51
N HIS A 186 -15.07 -0.47 -6.57
CA HIS A 186 -14.01 -1.48 -6.68
C HIS A 186 -12.67 -0.83 -7.03
N ALA A 187 -12.14 0.04 -6.17
CA ALA A 187 -10.89 0.74 -6.49
C ALA A 187 -9.95 0.76 -5.29
N SER A 188 -9.09 -0.25 -5.23
CA SER A 188 -7.81 -0.18 -4.50
C SER A 188 -6.81 -1.18 -5.11
N ILE A 189 -7.30 -2.32 -5.62
CA ILE A 189 -6.45 -3.35 -6.25
C ILE A 189 -6.63 -3.42 -7.79
N ALA A 190 -7.85 -3.26 -8.30
CA ALA A 190 -8.13 -3.41 -9.74
C ALA A 190 -7.57 -2.26 -10.61
N TYR A 191 -7.27 -1.10 -10.02
CA TYR A 191 -6.85 0.11 -10.77
C TYR A 191 -5.35 0.18 -11.04
N VAL A 192 -4.56 -0.75 -10.49
CA VAL A 192 -3.10 -0.66 -10.43
C VAL A 192 -2.44 -0.75 -11.81
N ALA A 193 -2.93 -1.58 -12.72
CA ALA A 193 -2.26 -1.82 -14.01
C ALA A 193 -2.40 -0.63 -14.99
N THR A 194 -3.54 0.06 -14.96
CA THR A 194 -3.81 1.27 -15.76
C THR A 194 -3.25 2.54 -15.13
N ALA A 195 -2.75 2.45 -13.89
CA ALA A 195 -2.22 3.54 -13.09
C ALA A 195 -0.68 3.68 -13.18
N MET A 196 -0.01 2.93 -14.06
CA MET A 196 1.44 2.94 -14.24
C MET A 196 1.83 3.57 -15.58
N GLN A 197 2.96 4.26 -15.61
CA GLN A 197 3.54 4.85 -16.82
C GLN A 197 3.83 3.77 -17.89
N PRO A 198 3.81 4.14 -19.20
CA PRO A 198 4.18 3.22 -20.27
C PRO A 198 5.58 2.65 -20.06
N ARG A 199 5.78 1.40 -20.48
CA ARG A 199 7.05 0.69 -20.29
C ARG A 199 8.13 1.38 -21.13
N PRO A 200 9.30 1.74 -20.56
CA PRO A 200 10.45 2.08 -21.38
C PRO A 200 10.90 0.83 -22.16
N ALA A 201 11.24 0.98 -23.45
CA ALA A 201 11.63 -0.12 -24.33
C ALA A 201 13.05 -0.63 -24.00
N GLN A 202 13.27 -1.24 -22.84
CA GLN A 202 14.58 -1.80 -22.46
C GLN A 202 14.43 -3.14 -21.72
N HIS A 203 14.91 -4.22 -22.34
CA HIS A 203 15.17 -5.49 -21.65
C HIS A 203 16.57 -5.41 -21.06
N HIS A 204 16.68 -5.05 -19.78
CA HIS A 204 17.97 -5.02 -19.09
C HIS A 204 18.37 -6.45 -18.68
N TYR A 205 19.24 -7.07 -19.47
CA TYR A 205 20.03 -8.21 -19.04
C TYR A 205 21.29 -7.69 -18.37
N LEU A 206 21.52 -8.06 -17.10
CA LEU A 206 22.85 -7.88 -16.50
C LEU A 206 23.68 -9.12 -16.87
N VAL A 207 24.64 -8.95 -17.79
CA VAL A 207 25.60 -10.00 -18.11
C VAL A 207 26.63 -10.05 -16.98
N LEU A 208 26.60 -11.12 -16.19
CA LEU A 208 27.62 -11.36 -15.18
C LEU A 208 28.88 -11.89 -15.87
N THR A 209 29.86 -11.02 -16.14
CA THR A 209 31.24 -11.40 -16.44
C THR A 209 32.04 -11.57 -15.15
#